data_AF-A0A351T3Q4-F1
#
_entry.id   AF-A0A351T3Q4-F1
#
_cell.length_a   1.000
_cell.length_b   1.000
_cell.length_c   1.000
_cell.angle_alpha   90.00
_cell.angle_beta   90.00
_cell.angle_gamma   90.00
#
_symmetry.space_group_name_H-M   'P 1'
#
loop_
_entity.id
_entity.type
_entity.pdbx_description
1 polymer ?
#
loop_
_entity_poly.entity_id
_entity_poly.type
_entity_poly.pdbx_seq_one_letter_code
_entity_poly.pdbx_strand_id
1 'polypeptide(L)'
;MGAGLLRNASTPQKLTRIDQSTLNTVLAAQADYIAKGRGMPADLSFHDLSGMDLCGRDLTSVNFIGANLTDATLNGTKLCGARLKGATLRLARLEAADLSNADLRGASLQGSVLTDARLRFADMREGIYYRFQENGEPVSQNSDVVPTEMIAATLCHADLSGAKISKGRAMQANLQDSVLHDTLLDGADLRGANFEGADLEGTDLAHADLTDVSLRGAVLRHTQLGGATLKNTDFAGCVIDNSQLEAGAGTKNLPIRSEKTLAELPALIARHEEWLKSNGALGHRLELSNLDLSGCHFEHVDLSGARLINCKLTAADFTGAKLRLVDFSLSNLERANLQKTDLRAAILKRVFCRNANLKNANFAQVGAQSSSDRNIAANLQYGRFQESDFSNCNLTGANMTRCNLTGTIFTGANLAGAQLLNAIACEDAYTQIEAAGGVVSEIRLAD
;
A
#
# COMPACT_ATOMS: atom_id res chain seq x y z
N MET A 1 -41.63 25.20 27.45
CA MET A 1 -40.74 25.69 26.38
C MET A 1 -39.31 25.55 26.84
N GLY A 2 -38.44 24.97 26.02
CA GLY A 2 -36.99 25.14 26.15
C GLY A 2 -36.20 23.91 26.60
N ALA A 3 -35.64 23.20 25.62
CA ALA A 3 -34.40 22.39 25.61
C ALA A 3 -34.31 21.19 26.59
N GLY A 4 -34.10 19.95 26.15
CA GLY A 4 -33.21 19.49 25.08
C GLY A 4 -31.83 19.18 25.68
N LEU A 5 -31.34 17.93 25.50
CA LEU A 5 -30.14 17.30 26.09
C LEU A 5 -30.45 16.67 27.46
N LEU A 6 -30.36 15.36 27.71
CA LEU A 6 -29.53 14.29 27.16
C LEU A 6 -30.39 13.03 27.03
N ARG A 7 -30.64 12.54 25.81
CA ARG A 7 -30.99 11.14 25.62
C ARG A 7 -29.70 10.33 25.78
N ASN A 8 -29.32 10.06 27.02
CA ASN A 8 -28.50 8.89 27.31
C ASN A 8 -29.36 7.68 26.95
N ALA A 9 -29.16 7.15 25.74
CA ALA A 9 -29.65 5.83 25.37
C ALA A 9 -28.80 4.79 26.11
N SER A 10 -29.00 4.72 27.43
CA SER A 10 -28.72 3.52 28.22
C SER A 10 -29.66 2.41 27.73
N THR A 11 -29.26 1.77 26.63
CA THR A 11 -29.86 0.53 26.14
C THR A 11 -28.97 -0.60 26.68
N PRO A 12 -29.52 -1.65 27.29
CA PRO A 12 -28.75 -2.58 28.11
C PRO A 12 -27.75 -3.38 27.26
N GLN A 13 -26.50 -2.93 27.21
CA GLN A 13 -25.35 -3.76 26.85
C GLN A 13 -25.11 -4.72 28.02
N LYS A 14 -25.79 -5.85 28.07
CA LYS A 14 -25.42 -6.92 29.02
C LYS A 14 -24.23 -7.70 28.44
N LEU A 15 -23.12 -7.00 28.21
CA LEU A 15 -21.85 -7.66 27.96
C LEU A 15 -21.32 -8.18 29.30
N THR A 16 -20.81 -9.40 29.31
CA THR A 16 -20.13 -9.92 30.52
C THR A 16 -18.73 -9.36 30.58
N ARG A 17 -18.49 -8.44 31.53
CA ARG A 17 -17.15 -7.89 31.76
C ARG A 17 -16.28 -8.89 32.49
N ILE A 18 -15.05 -9.07 31.99
CA ILE A 18 -14.02 -9.88 32.65
C ILE A 18 -12.80 -9.04 32.97
N ASP A 19 -12.00 -9.46 33.95
CA ASP A 19 -10.71 -8.88 34.23
C ASP A 19 -9.57 -9.62 33.51
N GLN A 20 -8.37 -9.02 33.49
CA GLN A 20 -7.22 -9.60 32.80
C GLN A 20 -6.79 -10.96 33.39
N SER A 21 -7.02 -11.18 34.69
CA SER A 21 -6.69 -12.47 35.35
C SER A 21 -7.57 -13.60 34.80
N THR A 22 -8.88 -13.34 34.72
CA THR A 22 -9.87 -14.25 34.15
C THR A 22 -9.57 -14.48 32.66
N LEU A 23 -9.30 -13.41 31.90
CA LEU A 23 -8.90 -13.52 30.50
C LEU A 23 -7.66 -14.40 30.34
N ASN A 24 -6.60 -14.18 31.12
CA ASN A 24 -5.38 -14.99 31.06
C ASN A 24 -5.63 -16.48 31.31
N THR A 25 -6.60 -16.81 32.17
CA THR A 25 -7.02 -18.20 32.40
C THR A 25 -7.67 -18.80 31.16
N VAL A 26 -8.57 -18.06 30.50
CA VAL A 26 -9.18 -18.46 29.23
C VAL A 26 -8.12 -18.61 28.13
N LEU A 27 -7.16 -17.68 28.05
CA LEU A 27 -6.07 -17.71 27.08
C LEU A 27 -5.11 -18.89 27.29
N ALA A 28 -4.86 -19.28 28.54
CA ALA A 28 -4.08 -20.49 28.83
C ALA A 28 -4.80 -21.74 28.35
N ALA A 29 -6.12 -21.83 28.54
CA ALA A 29 -6.93 -22.93 28.00
C ALA A 29 -6.94 -22.95 26.46
N GLN A 30 -6.98 -21.78 25.81
CA GLN A 30 -6.88 -21.66 24.36
C GLN A 30 -5.52 -22.15 23.83
N ALA A 31 -4.42 -21.77 24.48
CA ALA A 31 -3.09 -22.24 24.11
C ALA A 31 -2.98 -23.77 24.23
N ASP A 32 -3.59 -24.33 25.29
CA ASP A 32 -3.69 -25.78 25.49
C ASP A 32 -4.51 -26.47 24.39
N TYR A 33 -5.62 -25.88 23.96
CA TYR A 33 -6.43 -26.37 22.84
C TYR A 33 -5.62 -26.42 21.54
N ILE A 34 -4.90 -25.35 21.20
CA ILE A 34 -4.04 -25.29 20.01
C ILE A 34 -2.92 -26.33 20.08
N ALA A 35 -2.24 -26.44 21.22
CA ALA A 35 -1.12 -27.37 21.38
C ALA A 35 -1.55 -28.85 21.34
N LYS A 36 -2.72 -29.18 21.88
CA LYS A 36 -3.19 -30.58 22.03
C LYS A 36 -4.15 -31.01 20.91
N GLY A 37 -4.69 -30.08 20.13
CA GLY A 37 -5.65 -30.35 19.05
C GLY A 37 -6.98 -30.96 19.53
N ARG A 38 -7.34 -30.77 20.81
CA ARG A 38 -8.55 -31.37 21.42
C ARG A 38 -9.24 -30.37 22.35
N GLY A 39 -10.57 -30.39 22.38
CA GLY A 39 -11.40 -29.42 23.10
C GLY A 39 -12.17 -28.51 22.13
N MET A 40 -12.66 -27.38 22.65
CA MET A 40 -13.28 -26.33 21.84
C MET A 40 -12.46 -25.04 21.97
N PRO A 41 -12.40 -24.21 20.92
CA PRO A 41 -11.83 -22.86 21.02
C PRO A 41 -12.48 -22.07 22.15
N ALA A 42 -11.74 -21.11 22.71
CA ALA A 42 -12.30 -20.18 23.69
C ALA A 42 -13.54 -19.47 23.13
N ASP A 43 -14.54 -19.29 24.00
CA ASP A 43 -15.72 -18.49 23.70
C ASP A 43 -15.71 -17.21 24.54
N LEU A 44 -15.51 -16.09 23.85
CA LEU A 44 -15.51 -14.73 24.38
C LEU A 44 -16.63 -13.91 23.71
N SER A 45 -17.63 -14.56 23.11
CA SER A 45 -18.77 -13.87 22.51
C SER A 45 -19.53 -13.06 23.56
N PHE A 46 -19.96 -11.86 23.18
CA PHE A 46 -20.71 -10.93 24.04
C PHE A 46 -20.02 -10.60 25.38
N HIS A 47 -18.69 -10.69 25.44
CA HIS A 47 -17.90 -10.22 26.57
C HIS A 47 -17.41 -8.78 26.35
N ASP A 48 -17.23 -8.05 27.45
CA ASP A 48 -16.54 -6.77 27.47
C ASP A 48 -15.05 -6.99 27.78
N LEU A 49 -14.25 -6.88 26.73
CA LEU A 49 -12.80 -7.01 26.68
C LEU A 49 -12.13 -5.64 26.44
N SER A 50 -12.86 -4.54 26.66
CA SER A 50 -12.32 -3.21 26.40
C SER A 50 -11.05 -2.93 27.19
N GLY A 51 -10.03 -2.40 26.50
CA GLY A 51 -8.73 -2.11 27.08
C GLY A 51 -7.88 -3.32 27.50
N MET A 52 -8.31 -4.55 27.21
CA MET A 52 -7.56 -5.76 27.59
C MET A 52 -6.32 -5.99 26.71
N ASP A 53 -5.33 -6.68 27.28
CA ASP A 53 -4.10 -7.08 26.58
C ASP A 53 -4.22 -8.52 26.05
N LEU A 54 -4.14 -8.64 24.73
CA LEU A 54 -4.17 -9.87 23.94
C LEU A 54 -2.93 -10.00 23.03
N CYS A 55 -1.89 -9.16 23.24
CA CYS A 55 -0.71 -9.04 22.39
C CYS A 55 0.03 -10.38 22.20
N GLY A 56 0.36 -10.71 20.96
CA GLY A 56 1.15 -11.90 20.58
C GLY A 56 0.48 -13.25 20.86
N ARG A 57 -0.80 -13.27 21.27
CA ARG A 57 -1.53 -14.49 21.61
C ARG A 57 -1.98 -15.24 20.35
N ASP A 58 -2.11 -16.55 20.47
CA ASP A 58 -2.76 -17.39 19.46
C ASP A 58 -4.25 -17.54 19.77
N LEU A 59 -5.06 -16.77 19.06
CA LEU A 59 -6.52 -16.70 19.15
C LEU A 59 -7.19 -17.27 17.89
N THR A 60 -6.47 -18.17 17.20
CA THR A 60 -6.99 -18.86 16.01
C THR A 60 -8.34 -19.51 16.32
N SER A 61 -9.33 -19.22 15.48
CA SER A 61 -10.71 -19.73 15.57
C SER A 61 -11.49 -19.40 16.85
N VAL A 62 -11.02 -18.48 17.69
CA VAL A 62 -11.74 -18.05 18.91
C VAL A 62 -13.05 -17.34 18.53
N ASN A 63 -14.09 -17.53 19.34
CA ASN A 63 -15.39 -16.88 19.17
C ASN A 63 -15.41 -15.53 19.88
N PHE A 64 -15.51 -14.44 19.11
CA PHE A 64 -15.64 -13.04 19.56
C PHE A 64 -16.94 -12.39 19.08
N ILE A 65 -17.96 -13.17 18.71
CA ILE A 65 -19.20 -12.62 18.18
C ILE A 65 -19.80 -11.59 19.15
N GLY A 66 -20.05 -10.38 18.66
CA GLY A 66 -20.60 -9.29 19.46
C GLY A 66 -19.76 -8.84 20.66
N ALA A 67 -18.49 -9.27 20.76
CA ALA A 67 -17.60 -8.86 21.84
C ALA A 67 -17.22 -7.37 21.70
N ASN A 68 -16.98 -6.72 22.83
CA ASN A 68 -16.41 -5.37 22.86
C ASN A 68 -14.91 -5.44 23.11
N LEU A 69 -14.13 -5.12 22.09
CA LEU A 69 -12.67 -5.04 22.07
C LEU A 69 -12.20 -3.57 21.89
N THR A 70 -13.04 -2.60 22.26
CA THR A 70 -12.68 -1.18 22.18
C THR A 70 -11.40 -0.92 22.98
N ASP A 71 -10.43 -0.21 22.38
CA ASP A 71 -9.12 0.09 22.97
C ASP A 71 -8.28 -1.14 23.39
N ALA A 72 -8.64 -2.36 22.98
CA ALA A 72 -7.85 -3.56 23.29
C ALA A 72 -6.53 -3.59 22.51
N THR A 73 -5.50 -4.21 23.11
CA THR A 73 -4.18 -4.39 22.47
C THR A 73 -4.04 -5.80 21.93
N LEU A 74 -3.95 -5.94 20.61
CA LEU A 74 -3.91 -7.20 19.83
C LEU A 74 -2.71 -7.22 18.86
N ASN A 75 -1.63 -6.49 19.17
CA ASN A 75 -0.45 -6.42 18.32
C ASN A 75 0.19 -7.80 18.16
N GLY A 76 0.49 -8.21 16.92
CA GLY A 76 1.10 -9.50 16.61
C GLY A 76 0.24 -10.72 16.97
N THR A 77 -1.03 -10.53 17.32
CA THR A 77 -1.95 -11.61 17.69
C THR A 77 -2.37 -12.41 16.46
N LYS A 78 -2.45 -13.75 16.59
CA LYS A 78 -3.01 -14.61 15.54
C LYS A 78 -4.51 -14.76 15.74
N LEU A 79 -5.29 -14.23 14.82
CA LEU A 79 -6.75 -14.27 14.77
C LEU A 79 -7.23 -15.06 13.53
N CYS A 80 -6.40 -15.97 13.01
CA CYS A 80 -6.72 -16.71 11.79
C CYS A 80 -8.05 -17.46 11.98
N GLY A 81 -9.02 -17.22 11.11
CA GLY A 81 -10.36 -17.83 11.19
C GLY A 81 -11.18 -17.44 12.44
N ALA A 82 -10.78 -16.42 13.21
CA ALA A 82 -11.54 -15.96 14.37
C ALA A 82 -12.92 -15.44 13.96
N ARG A 83 -13.91 -15.64 14.82
CA ARG A 83 -15.30 -15.22 14.57
C ARG A 83 -15.56 -13.88 15.25
N LEU A 84 -15.45 -12.79 14.51
CA LEU A 84 -15.56 -11.41 14.99
C LEU A 84 -16.83 -10.70 14.46
N LYS A 85 -17.83 -11.46 13.99
CA LYS A 85 -19.07 -10.91 13.47
C LYS A 85 -19.74 -10.00 14.50
N GLY A 86 -20.02 -8.75 14.11
CA GLY A 86 -20.63 -7.73 14.98
C GLY A 86 -19.77 -7.29 16.18
N ALA A 87 -18.49 -7.68 16.24
CA ALA A 87 -17.60 -7.25 17.31
C ALA A 87 -17.25 -5.75 17.17
N THR A 88 -16.99 -5.09 18.30
CA THR A 88 -16.53 -3.70 18.34
C THR A 88 -15.04 -3.66 18.61
N LEU A 89 -14.24 -3.32 17.59
CA LEU A 89 -12.78 -3.17 17.61
C LEU A 89 -12.37 -1.69 17.50
N ARG A 90 -13.21 -0.76 17.97
CA ARG A 90 -12.95 0.68 17.85
C ARG A 90 -11.67 1.03 18.60
N LEU A 91 -10.79 1.78 17.94
CA LEU A 91 -9.49 2.20 18.52
C LEU A 91 -8.59 1.03 18.97
N ALA A 92 -8.91 -0.21 18.61
CA ALA A 92 -8.08 -1.37 18.93
C ALA A 92 -6.75 -1.30 18.19
N ARG A 93 -5.71 -1.83 18.83
CA ARG A 93 -4.36 -1.92 18.28
C ARG A 93 -4.14 -3.33 17.73
N LEU A 94 -3.96 -3.45 16.43
CA LEU A 94 -3.87 -4.70 15.66
C LEU A 94 -2.62 -4.70 14.77
N GLU A 95 -1.58 -3.94 15.14
CA GLU A 95 -0.36 -3.89 14.35
C GLU A 95 0.25 -5.29 14.18
N ALA A 96 0.53 -5.67 12.93
CA ALA A 96 1.03 -7.00 12.56
C ALA A 96 0.16 -8.19 13.04
N ALA A 97 -1.11 -7.97 13.37
CA ALA A 97 -2.03 -9.06 13.69
C ALA A 97 -2.39 -9.87 12.43
N ASP A 98 -2.65 -11.16 12.59
CA ASP A 98 -3.07 -12.06 11.50
C ASP A 98 -4.56 -12.37 11.61
N LEU A 99 -5.39 -11.64 10.87
CA LEU A 99 -6.83 -11.85 10.71
C LEU A 99 -7.17 -12.64 9.43
N SER A 100 -6.24 -13.42 8.89
CA SER A 100 -6.51 -14.18 7.67
C SER A 100 -7.70 -15.12 7.86
N ASN A 101 -8.64 -15.12 6.90
CA ASN A 101 -9.90 -15.88 6.95
C ASN A 101 -10.84 -15.55 8.12
N ALA A 102 -10.61 -14.46 8.87
CA ALA A 102 -11.50 -14.07 9.96
C ALA A 102 -12.88 -13.62 9.45
N ASP A 103 -13.93 -13.89 10.22
CA ASP A 103 -15.29 -13.40 9.95
C ASP A 103 -15.52 -12.09 10.70
N LEU A 104 -15.38 -10.97 10.00
CA LEU A 104 -15.51 -9.59 10.48
C LEU A 104 -16.82 -8.94 10.02
N ARG A 105 -17.82 -9.73 9.62
CA ARG A 105 -19.06 -9.18 9.06
C ARG A 105 -19.78 -8.27 10.06
N GLY A 106 -20.06 -7.04 9.66
CA GLY A 106 -20.70 -6.03 10.50
C GLY A 106 -19.89 -5.60 11.72
N ALA A 107 -18.59 -5.89 11.77
CA ALA A 107 -17.71 -5.43 12.84
C ALA A 107 -17.42 -3.92 12.72
N SER A 108 -17.12 -3.28 13.85
CA SER A 108 -16.71 -1.86 13.87
C SER A 108 -15.23 -1.73 14.19
N LEU A 109 -14.43 -1.38 13.20
CA LEU A 109 -12.97 -1.15 13.25
C LEU A 109 -12.63 0.35 13.23
N GLN A 110 -13.57 1.23 13.58
CA GLN A 110 -13.36 2.68 13.46
C GLN A 110 -12.14 3.14 14.26
N GLY A 111 -11.24 3.87 13.61
CA GLY A 111 -10.01 4.40 14.20
C GLY A 111 -9.03 3.34 14.74
N SER A 112 -9.22 2.07 14.42
CA SER A 112 -8.28 1.00 14.79
C SER A 112 -6.99 1.09 13.99
N VAL A 113 -5.92 0.48 14.53
CA VAL A 113 -4.59 0.48 13.91
C VAL A 113 -4.24 -0.93 13.45
N LEU A 114 -4.28 -1.17 12.14
CA LEU A 114 -3.99 -2.44 11.47
C LEU A 114 -2.72 -2.34 10.61
N THR A 115 -1.76 -1.50 11.00
CA THR A 115 -0.49 -1.35 10.27
C THR A 115 0.23 -2.69 10.16
N ASP A 116 0.65 -3.08 8.96
CA ASP A 116 1.29 -4.37 8.65
C ASP A 116 0.42 -5.62 9.01
N ALA A 117 -0.88 -5.47 9.26
CA ALA A 117 -1.77 -6.60 9.55
C ALA A 117 -2.09 -7.45 8.31
N ARG A 118 -2.38 -8.74 8.52
CA ARG A 118 -2.80 -9.67 7.46
C ARG A 118 -4.31 -9.90 7.55
N LEU A 119 -5.06 -9.51 6.53
CA LEU A 119 -6.51 -9.70 6.38
C LEU A 119 -6.86 -10.55 5.15
N ARG A 120 -5.92 -11.39 4.69
CA ARG A 120 -6.13 -12.22 3.49
C ARG A 120 -7.41 -13.04 3.61
N PHE A 121 -8.28 -12.95 2.61
CA PHE A 121 -9.56 -13.65 2.57
C PHE A 121 -10.51 -13.40 3.75
N ALA A 122 -10.30 -12.34 4.55
CA ALA A 122 -11.21 -11.98 5.63
C ALA A 122 -12.59 -11.58 5.05
N ASP A 123 -13.66 -11.97 5.75
CA ASP A 123 -15.04 -11.63 5.38
C ASP A 123 -15.50 -10.39 6.15
N MET A 124 -15.53 -9.25 5.48
CA MET A 124 -15.87 -7.93 6.02
C MET A 124 -17.12 -7.35 5.33
N ARG A 125 -18.00 -8.23 4.81
CA ARG A 125 -19.29 -7.83 4.24
C ARG A 125 -20.27 -7.41 5.33
N GLU A 126 -21.44 -6.96 4.91
CA GLU A 126 -22.54 -6.68 5.84
C GLU A 126 -22.82 -7.88 6.76
N GLY A 127 -22.93 -7.60 8.06
CA GLY A 127 -23.19 -8.56 9.12
C GLY A 127 -24.52 -8.30 9.80
N ILE A 128 -24.88 -9.17 10.74
CA ILE A 128 -26.12 -9.01 11.50
C ILE A 128 -25.81 -8.18 12.76
N TYR A 129 -26.65 -7.20 13.01
CA TYR A 129 -26.66 -6.45 14.27
C TYR A 129 -27.34 -7.28 15.38
N TYR A 130 -26.69 -7.37 16.53
CA TYR A 130 -27.22 -8.07 17.71
C TYR A 130 -27.90 -7.08 18.66
N ARG A 131 -29.16 -7.35 19.01
CA ARG A 131 -29.88 -6.64 20.08
C ARG A 131 -29.90 -7.51 21.33
N PHE A 132 -29.93 -6.92 22.52
CA PHE A 132 -30.09 -7.67 23.76
C PHE A 132 -31.52 -7.53 24.29
N GLN A 133 -32.12 -8.66 24.66
CA GLN A 133 -33.38 -8.68 25.40
C GLN A 133 -33.17 -8.26 26.86
N GLU A 134 -34.25 -7.97 27.58
CA GLU A 134 -34.20 -7.63 29.01
C GLU A 134 -33.55 -8.74 29.86
N ASN A 135 -33.73 -10.01 29.46
CA ASN A 135 -33.08 -11.17 30.08
C ASN A 135 -31.56 -11.23 29.84
N GLY A 136 -31.01 -10.40 28.95
CA GLY A 136 -29.59 -10.39 28.58
C GLY A 136 -29.20 -11.31 27.45
N GLU A 137 -30.16 -12.02 26.83
CA GLU A 137 -29.86 -12.86 25.68
C GLU A 137 -29.74 -12.03 24.39
N PRO A 138 -28.70 -12.29 23.57
CA PRO A 138 -28.56 -11.66 22.27
C PRO A 138 -29.59 -12.24 21.29
N VAL A 139 -30.26 -11.35 20.57
CA VAL A 139 -31.24 -11.67 19.52
C VAL A 139 -30.80 -10.99 18.23
N SER A 140 -30.78 -11.78 17.17
CA SER A 140 -30.60 -11.31 15.81
C SER A 140 -31.94 -11.34 15.07
N GLN A 141 -32.30 -10.23 14.41
CA GLN A 141 -33.35 -10.23 13.39
C GLN A 141 -32.68 -10.08 12.01
N ASN A 142 -33.10 -10.91 11.04
CA ASN A 142 -32.48 -10.92 9.71
C ASN A 142 -32.58 -9.60 8.94
N SER A 143 -33.46 -8.67 9.35
CA SER A 143 -33.63 -7.36 8.73
C SER A 143 -32.57 -6.33 9.14
N ASP A 144 -31.83 -6.56 10.22
CA ASP A 144 -30.86 -5.58 10.74
C ASP A 144 -29.45 -5.95 10.26
N VAL A 145 -29.18 -5.72 8.98
CA VAL A 145 -27.82 -5.80 8.46
C VAL A 145 -27.09 -4.48 8.67
N VAL A 146 -25.84 -4.56 9.11
CA VAL A 146 -24.94 -3.42 9.28
C VAL A 146 -23.66 -3.66 8.47
N PRO A 147 -23.15 -2.65 7.76
CA PRO A 147 -21.88 -2.77 7.07
C PRO A 147 -20.74 -2.89 8.08
N THR A 148 -19.64 -3.52 7.67
CA THR A 148 -18.38 -3.39 8.41
C THR A 148 -17.86 -1.96 8.25
N GLU A 149 -17.40 -1.36 9.35
CA GLU A 149 -16.94 0.02 9.39
C GLU A 149 -15.45 0.10 9.72
N MET A 150 -14.67 0.75 8.85
CA MET A 150 -13.24 1.03 8.99
C MET A 150 -12.97 2.54 8.90
N ILE A 151 -13.94 3.36 9.28
CA ILE A 151 -13.83 4.82 9.19
C ILE A 151 -12.59 5.29 9.97
N ALA A 152 -11.71 6.04 9.31
CA ALA A 152 -10.45 6.53 9.85
C ALA A 152 -9.50 5.44 10.41
N ALA A 153 -9.69 4.16 10.04
CA ALA A 153 -8.76 3.10 10.41
C ALA A 153 -7.42 3.25 9.68
N THR A 154 -6.32 2.83 10.31
CA THR A 154 -5.00 2.82 9.69
C THR A 154 -4.65 1.41 9.24
N LEU A 155 -4.57 1.17 7.94
CA LEU A 155 -4.22 -0.10 7.30
C LEU A 155 -2.93 0.01 6.47
N CYS A 156 -2.00 0.87 6.88
CA CYS A 156 -0.74 1.04 6.15
C CYS A 156 0.01 -0.29 6.05
N HIS A 157 0.44 -0.67 4.84
CA HIS A 157 1.14 -1.94 4.58
C HIS A 157 0.33 -3.21 4.88
N ALA A 158 -0.96 -3.10 5.18
CA ALA A 158 -1.79 -4.27 5.44
C ALA A 158 -1.97 -5.09 4.15
N ASP A 159 -2.10 -6.41 4.30
CA ASP A 159 -2.42 -7.32 3.20
C ASP A 159 -3.90 -7.71 3.28
N LEU A 160 -4.71 -7.15 2.39
CA LEU A 160 -6.14 -7.43 2.24
C LEU A 160 -6.45 -8.34 1.04
N SER A 161 -5.46 -9.06 0.51
CA SER A 161 -5.63 -9.86 -0.71
C SER A 161 -6.79 -10.85 -0.58
N GLY A 162 -7.73 -10.81 -1.52
CA GLY A 162 -8.94 -11.63 -1.52
C GLY A 162 -9.97 -11.33 -0.42
N ALA A 163 -9.76 -10.30 0.40
CA ALA A 163 -10.73 -9.89 1.42
C ALA A 163 -12.04 -9.40 0.78
N LYS A 164 -13.15 -9.53 1.50
CA LYS A 164 -14.50 -9.20 1.02
C LYS A 164 -15.05 -8.02 1.80
N ILE A 165 -15.11 -6.85 1.20
CA ILE A 165 -15.47 -5.57 1.83
C ILE A 165 -16.59 -4.87 1.03
N SER A 166 -17.33 -5.62 0.18
CA SER A 166 -18.43 -5.06 -0.60
C SER A 166 -19.44 -4.33 0.29
N LYS A 167 -19.79 -3.10 -0.08
CA LYS A 167 -20.68 -2.18 0.67
C LYS A 167 -20.19 -1.79 2.07
N GLY A 168 -18.93 -2.08 2.39
CA GLY A 168 -18.29 -1.62 3.62
C GLY A 168 -18.09 -0.10 3.63
N ARG A 169 -17.82 0.46 4.82
CA ARG A 169 -17.56 1.89 5.01
C ARG A 169 -16.13 2.11 5.45
N ALA A 170 -15.25 2.60 4.57
CA ALA A 170 -13.85 2.89 4.88
C ALA A 170 -13.48 4.35 4.59
N MET A 171 -14.42 5.27 4.85
CA MET A 171 -14.21 6.71 4.70
C MET A 171 -12.99 7.15 5.51
N GLN A 172 -12.12 7.96 4.90
CA GLN A 172 -10.90 8.50 5.52
C GLN A 172 -9.94 7.43 6.07
N ALA A 173 -10.11 6.16 5.68
CA ALA A 173 -9.17 5.11 6.05
C ALA A 173 -7.81 5.36 5.36
N ASN A 174 -6.73 5.02 6.05
CA ASN A 174 -5.39 5.12 5.50
C ASN A 174 -4.92 3.74 5.05
N LEU A 175 -4.98 3.48 3.74
CA LEU A 175 -4.56 2.24 3.08
C LEU A 175 -3.23 2.45 2.32
N GLN A 176 -2.40 3.40 2.75
CA GLN A 176 -1.13 3.68 2.11
C GLN A 176 -0.26 2.42 2.04
N ASP A 177 0.29 2.14 0.86
CA ASP A 177 1.24 1.06 0.61
C ASP A 177 0.69 -0.34 1.01
N SER A 178 -0.63 -0.51 1.08
CA SER A 178 -1.30 -1.79 1.33
C SER A 178 -1.42 -2.64 0.07
N VAL A 179 -1.69 -3.94 0.24
CA VAL A 179 -1.92 -4.90 -0.85
C VAL A 179 -3.39 -5.30 -0.86
N LEU A 180 -4.07 -5.13 -1.98
CA LEU A 180 -5.50 -5.40 -2.19
C LEU A 180 -5.75 -6.31 -3.40
N HIS A 181 -4.83 -7.22 -3.70
CA HIS A 181 -4.97 -8.14 -4.83
C HIS A 181 -6.28 -8.92 -4.75
N ASP A 182 -7.09 -8.87 -5.81
CA ASP A 182 -8.38 -9.57 -5.88
C ASP A 182 -9.34 -9.27 -4.70
N THR A 183 -9.18 -8.14 -4.01
CA THR A 183 -10.10 -7.69 -2.96
C THR A 183 -11.43 -7.26 -3.56
N LEU A 184 -12.55 -7.61 -2.91
CA LEU A 184 -13.89 -7.19 -3.33
C LEU A 184 -14.31 -5.93 -2.56
N LEU A 185 -14.39 -4.80 -3.25
CA LEU A 185 -14.80 -3.50 -2.73
C LEU A 185 -16.02 -2.93 -3.47
N ASP A 186 -16.77 -3.77 -4.19
CA ASP A 186 -18.00 -3.38 -4.89
C ASP A 186 -18.96 -2.59 -3.98
N GLY A 187 -19.36 -1.40 -4.43
CA GLY A 187 -20.29 -0.52 -3.72
C GLY A 187 -19.77 0.02 -2.38
N ALA A 188 -18.47 -0.10 -2.07
CA ALA A 188 -17.91 0.41 -0.83
C ALA A 188 -17.87 1.95 -0.78
N ASP A 189 -18.07 2.52 0.41
CA ASP A 189 -17.89 3.95 0.66
C ASP A 189 -16.45 4.23 1.09
N LEU A 190 -15.64 4.73 0.15
CA LEU A 190 -14.20 4.97 0.30
C LEU A 190 -13.86 6.47 0.35
N ARG A 191 -14.86 7.35 0.55
CA ARG A 191 -14.66 8.80 0.44
C ARG A 191 -13.51 9.31 1.30
N GLY A 192 -12.60 10.05 0.69
CA GLY A 192 -11.42 10.61 1.36
C GLY A 192 -10.40 9.59 1.85
N ALA A 193 -10.52 8.31 1.48
CA ALA A 193 -9.51 7.30 1.82
C ALA A 193 -8.17 7.58 1.09
N ASN A 194 -7.07 7.15 1.70
CA ASN A 194 -5.74 7.28 1.14
C ASN A 194 -5.21 5.91 0.67
N PHE A 195 -5.05 5.74 -0.63
CA PHE A 195 -4.45 4.56 -1.27
C PHE A 195 -3.08 4.88 -1.89
N GLU A 196 -2.37 5.91 -1.40
CA GLU A 196 -1.05 6.24 -1.94
C GLU A 196 -0.13 5.00 -1.93
N GLY A 197 0.37 4.61 -3.10
CA GLY A 197 1.23 3.45 -3.25
C GLY A 197 0.59 2.07 -3.14
N ALA A 198 -0.72 2.01 -2.88
CA ALA A 198 -1.41 0.73 -2.68
C ALA A 198 -1.39 -0.11 -3.97
N ASP A 199 -1.32 -1.42 -3.80
CA ASP A 199 -1.48 -2.37 -4.89
C ASP A 199 -2.94 -2.82 -4.99
N LEU A 200 -3.64 -2.39 -6.03
CA LEU A 200 -5.05 -2.71 -6.30
C LEU A 200 -5.19 -3.61 -7.53
N GLU A 201 -4.14 -4.35 -7.91
CA GLU A 201 -4.19 -5.23 -9.07
C GLU A 201 -5.32 -6.27 -8.91
N GLY A 202 -6.24 -6.33 -9.88
CA GLY A 202 -7.41 -7.23 -9.84
C GLY A 202 -8.53 -6.88 -8.86
N THR A 203 -8.41 -5.80 -8.08
CA THR A 203 -9.45 -5.37 -7.14
C THR A 203 -10.77 -5.04 -7.86
N ASP A 204 -11.89 -5.45 -7.27
CA ASP A 204 -13.22 -5.04 -7.72
C ASP A 204 -13.66 -3.76 -6.99
N LEU A 205 -13.61 -2.62 -7.66
CA LEU A 205 -14.07 -1.31 -7.18
C LEU A 205 -15.34 -0.86 -7.92
N ALA A 206 -16.08 -1.77 -8.56
CA ALA A 206 -17.33 -1.42 -9.22
C ALA A 206 -18.27 -0.70 -8.24
N HIS A 207 -18.98 0.33 -8.70
CA HIS A 207 -19.95 1.08 -7.91
C HIS A 207 -19.44 1.74 -6.61
N ALA A 208 -18.12 1.69 -6.33
CA ALA A 208 -17.55 2.28 -5.12
C ALA A 208 -17.55 3.81 -5.19
N ASP A 209 -17.70 4.47 -4.04
CA ASP A 209 -17.56 5.93 -3.94
C ASP A 209 -16.12 6.30 -3.60
N LEU A 210 -15.37 6.73 -4.63
CA LEU A 210 -13.97 7.16 -4.55
C LEU A 210 -13.84 8.69 -4.50
N THR A 211 -14.89 9.41 -4.09
CA THR A 211 -14.85 10.87 -4.01
C THR A 211 -13.74 11.35 -3.06
N ASP A 212 -12.92 12.29 -3.53
CA ASP A 212 -11.78 12.86 -2.79
C ASP A 212 -10.71 11.83 -2.35
N VAL A 213 -10.65 10.66 -3.00
CA VAL A 213 -9.63 9.63 -2.74
C VAL A 213 -8.27 9.99 -3.34
N SER A 214 -7.19 9.64 -2.64
CA SER A 214 -5.82 9.67 -3.17
C SER A 214 -5.41 8.30 -3.70
N LEU A 215 -5.17 8.16 -5.00
CA LEU A 215 -4.58 6.98 -5.66
C LEU A 215 -3.13 7.24 -6.11
N ARG A 216 -2.43 8.15 -5.43
CA ARG A 216 -1.09 8.58 -5.86
C ARG A 216 -0.11 7.42 -5.88
N GLY A 217 0.51 7.12 -7.01
CA GLY A 217 1.46 5.99 -7.13
C GLY A 217 0.83 4.61 -6.92
N ALA A 218 -0.50 4.51 -6.90
CA ALA A 218 -1.20 3.23 -6.74
C ALA A 218 -1.16 2.42 -8.04
N VAL A 219 -1.27 1.10 -7.94
CA VAL A 219 -1.30 0.19 -9.10
C VAL A 219 -2.71 -0.34 -9.29
N LEU A 220 -3.35 -0.02 -10.41
CA LEU A 220 -4.74 -0.37 -10.74
C LEU A 220 -4.82 -1.25 -12.00
N ARG A 221 -3.87 -2.16 -12.19
CA ARG A 221 -3.88 -3.09 -13.32
C ARG A 221 -5.02 -4.08 -13.13
N HIS A 222 -5.85 -4.28 -14.15
CA HIS A 222 -7.00 -5.20 -14.08
C HIS A 222 -8.05 -4.86 -12.99
N THR A 223 -8.00 -3.66 -12.41
CA THR A 223 -8.99 -3.18 -11.45
C THR A 223 -10.30 -2.86 -12.15
N GLN A 224 -11.43 -3.26 -11.58
CA GLN A 224 -12.76 -2.95 -12.12
C GLN A 224 -13.27 -1.65 -11.52
N LEU A 225 -13.61 -0.66 -12.36
CA LEU A 225 -14.11 0.66 -11.92
C LEU A 225 -15.51 0.98 -12.45
N GLY A 226 -16.23 -0.01 -12.99
CA GLY A 226 -17.55 0.19 -13.60
C GLY A 226 -18.55 0.85 -12.64
N GLY A 227 -19.05 2.04 -13.01
CA GLY A 227 -20.00 2.79 -12.18
C GLY A 227 -19.44 3.37 -10.89
N ALA A 228 -18.12 3.36 -10.67
CA ALA A 228 -17.49 4.00 -9.52
C ALA A 228 -17.55 5.53 -9.62
N THR A 229 -17.70 6.22 -8.48
CA THR A 229 -17.70 7.69 -8.43
C THR A 229 -16.28 8.21 -8.22
N LEU A 230 -15.70 8.89 -9.21
CA LEU A 230 -14.29 9.33 -9.23
C LEU A 230 -14.09 10.85 -9.02
N LYS A 231 -15.08 11.51 -8.44
CA LYS A 231 -15.05 12.96 -8.26
C LYS A 231 -13.84 13.37 -7.40
N ASN A 232 -13.01 14.28 -7.91
CA ASN A 232 -11.82 14.81 -7.23
C ASN A 232 -10.73 13.78 -6.89
N THR A 233 -10.82 12.55 -7.38
CA THR A 233 -9.82 11.51 -7.11
C THR A 233 -8.47 11.89 -7.73
N ASP A 234 -7.38 11.78 -6.96
CA ASP A 234 -6.01 12.08 -7.41
C ASP A 234 -5.32 10.83 -7.97
N PHE A 235 -5.00 10.85 -9.25
CA PHE A 235 -4.36 9.74 -9.97
C PHE A 235 -2.86 9.96 -10.23
N ALA A 236 -2.20 10.93 -9.56
CA ALA A 236 -0.79 11.20 -9.84
C ALA A 236 0.11 9.96 -9.59
N GLY A 237 0.72 9.44 -10.65
CA GLY A 237 1.57 8.27 -10.66
C GLY A 237 0.84 6.94 -10.64
N CYS A 238 -0.48 6.97 -10.76
CA CYS A 238 -1.29 5.77 -10.82
C CYS A 238 -0.95 4.97 -12.08
N VAL A 239 -0.73 3.66 -11.92
CA VAL A 239 -0.57 2.72 -13.03
C VAL A 239 -1.94 2.16 -13.36
N ILE A 240 -2.57 2.70 -14.39
CA ILE A 240 -3.92 2.33 -14.82
C ILE A 240 -3.99 2.22 -16.35
N ASP A 241 -4.88 1.37 -16.84
CA ASP A 241 -5.32 1.44 -18.24
C ASP A 241 -6.39 2.53 -18.36
N ASN A 242 -6.04 3.64 -19.03
CA ASN A 242 -6.92 4.79 -19.18
C ASN A 242 -8.25 4.44 -19.88
N SER A 243 -8.33 3.32 -20.62
CA SER A 243 -9.60 2.87 -21.22
C SER A 243 -10.66 2.51 -20.18
N GLN A 244 -10.27 2.27 -18.92
CA GLN A 244 -11.17 1.94 -17.81
C GLN A 244 -11.88 3.17 -17.23
N LEU A 245 -11.45 4.38 -17.61
CA LEU A 245 -11.99 5.62 -17.07
C LEU A 245 -13.04 6.19 -18.02
N GLU A 246 -14.24 6.46 -17.50
CA GLU A 246 -15.27 7.15 -18.26
C GLU A 246 -14.85 8.59 -18.57
N ALA A 247 -15.20 9.07 -19.77
CA ALA A 247 -14.96 10.44 -20.17
C ALA A 247 -15.64 11.41 -19.18
N GLY A 248 -14.87 12.32 -18.57
CA GLY A 248 -15.42 13.32 -17.65
C GLY A 248 -15.56 12.86 -16.19
N ALA A 249 -14.93 11.76 -15.79
CA ALA A 249 -14.95 11.18 -14.44
C ALA A 249 -14.49 12.11 -13.28
N GLY A 250 -14.16 13.38 -13.51
CA GLY A 250 -13.78 14.32 -12.45
C GLY A 250 -12.41 14.02 -11.80
N THR A 251 -11.57 13.25 -12.50
CA THR A 251 -10.23 12.81 -12.08
C THR A 251 -9.19 13.93 -12.16
N LYS A 252 -8.14 13.86 -11.33
CA LYS A 252 -7.02 14.79 -11.33
C LYS A 252 -5.69 14.09 -11.63
N ASN A 253 -4.75 14.83 -12.23
CA ASN A 253 -3.34 14.44 -12.38
C ASN A 253 -3.05 13.15 -13.16
N LEU A 254 -3.93 12.73 -14.08
CA LEU A 254 -3.58 11.70 -15.05
C LEU A 254 -2.58 12.26 -16.08
N PRO A 255 -1.55 11.49 -16.47
CA PRO A 255 -0.66 11.88 -17.55
C PRO A 255 -1.41 12.12 -18.85
N ILE A 256 -1.10 13.21 -19.55
CA ILE A 256 -1.76 13.60 -20.81
C ILE A 256 -0.79 13.38 -21.98
N ARG A 257 -1.28 12.74 -23.03
CA ARG A 257 -0.56 12.67 -24.31
C ARG A 257 -0.84 13.92 -25.13
N SER A 258 0.21 14.68 -25.46
CA SER A 258 0.12 15.92 -26.24
C SER A 258 0.99 15.83 -27.49
N GLU A 259 0.37 15.62 -28.65
CA GLU A 259 1.08 15.49 -29.93
C GLU A 259 1.88 16.76 -30.28
N LYS A 260 1.39 17.94 -29.87
CA LYS A 260 2.14 19.19 -30.01
C LYS A 260 3.44 19.15 -29.19
N THR A 261 3.35 18.74 -27.93
CA THR A 261 4.53 18.66 -27.05
C THR A 261 5.53 17.62 -27.54
N LEU A 262 5.04 16.49 -28.06
CA LEU A 262 5.88 15.46 -28.66
C LEU A 262 6.63 15.97 -29.89
N ALA A 263 5.97 16.75 -30.76
CA ALA A 263 6.62 17.37 -31.92
C ALA A 263 7.70 18.40 -31.53
N GLU A 264 7.52 19.09 -30.40
CA GLU A 264 8.46 20.09 -29.86
C GLU A 264 9.59 19.46 -29.01
N LEU A 265 9.48 18.18 -28.66
CA LEU A 265 10.38 17.51 -27.71
C LEU A 265 11.88 17.63 -28.08
N PRO A 266 12.31 17.43 -29.35
CA PRO A 266 13.72 17.61 -29.72
C PRO A 266 14.25 19.03 -29.45
N ALA A 267 13.42 20.05 -29.68
CA ALA A 267 13.80 21.44 -29.43
C ALA A 267 13.87 21.75 -27.93
N LEU A 268 12.98 21.17 -27.12
CA LEU A 268 13.02 21.28 -25.66
C LEU A 268 14.30 20.65 -25.09
N ILE A 269 14.69 19.47 -25.58
CA ILE A 269 15.94 18.80 -25.19
C ILE A 269 17.15 19.66 -25.58
N ALA A 270 17.18 20.23 -26.79
CA ALA A 270 18.28 21.11 -27.21
C ALA A 270 18.46 22.33 -26.29
N ARG A 271 17.35 22.96 -25.86
CA ARG A 271 17.38 24.06 -24.89
C ARG A 271 17.84 23.62 -23.50
N HIS A 272 17.56 22.38 -23.11
CA HIS A 272 18.04 21.82 -21.86
C HIS A 272 19.55 21.54 -21.88
N GLU A 273 20.08 21.05 -22.99
CA GLU A 273 21.52 20.86 -23.12
C GLU A 273 22.28 22.19 -23.12
N GLU A 274 21.72 23.25 -23.72
CA GLU A 274 22.28 24.61 -23.61
C GLU A 274 22.27 25.10 -22.15
N TRP A 275 21.21 24.80 -21.41
CA TRP A 275 21.11 25.08 -19.98
C TRP A 275 22.19 24.36 -19.18
N LEU A 276 22.46 23.09 -19.46
CA LEU A 276 23.56 22.35 -18.83
C LEU A 276 24.93 22.95 -19.17
N LYS A 277 25.21 23.20 -20.46
CA LYS A 277 26.49 23.72 -20.94
C LYS A 277 26.82 25.11 -20.38
N SER A 278 25.79 25.92 -20.14
CA SER A 278 25.92 27.28 -19.63
C SER A 278 25.84 27.38 -18.10
N ASN A 279 25.79 26.26 -17.38
CA ASN A 279 25.53 26.22 -15.93
C ASN A 279 24.28 27.03 -15.53
N GLY A 280 23.24 26.96 -16.38
CA GLY A 280 21.94 27.57 -16.17
C GLY A 280 21.79 29.01 -16.66
N ALA A 281 22.80 29.61 -17.31
CA ALA A 281 22.71 30.98 -17.81
C ALA A 281 21.89 31.12 -19.10
N LEU A 282 21.83 30.09 -19.94
CA LEU A 282 21.09 30.05 -21.20
C LEU A 282 20.11 28.86 -21.20
N GLY A 283 19.19 28.81 -22.16
CA GLY A 283 18.21 27.73 -22.25
C GLY A 283 17.26 27.62 -21.04
N HIS A 284 16.67 26.43 -20.84
CA HIS A 284 15.87 26.12 -19.64
C HIS A 284 16.03 24.66 -19.22
N ARG A 285 15.90 24.39 -17.93
CA ARG A 285 15.76 23.02 -17.41
C ARG A 285 14.53 22.34 -18.03
N LEU A 286 14.67 21.07 -18.42
CA LEU A 286 13.59 20.31 -19.01
C LEU A 286 12.54 19.94 -17.96
N GLU A 287 11.30 20.34 -18.20
CA GLU A 287 10.13 20.03 -17.38
C GLU A 287 9.10 19.28 -18.24
N LEU A 288 8.90 17.99 -17.96
CA LEU A 288 7.99 17.12 -18.72
C LEU A 288 6.96 16.44 -17.82
N SER A 289 6.78 16.92 -16.58
CA SER A 289 5.92 16.28 -15.59
C SER A 289 4.46 16.22 -16.04
N ASN A 290 3.76 15.13 -15.69
CA ASN A 290 2.36 14.85 -16.06
C ASN A 290 2.11 14.58 -17.55
N LEU A 291 3.14 14.13 -18.29
CA LEU A 291 3.01 13.78 -19.70
C LEU A 291 3.00 12.27 -19.92
N ASP A 292 2.22 11.85 -20.91
CA ASP A 292 2.37 10.54 -21.53
C ASP A 292 3.40 10.63 -22.65
N LEU A 293 4.57 10.07 -22.36
CA LEU A 293 5.76 9.96 -23.18
C LEU A 293 6.06 8.50 -23.53
N SER A 294 5.03 7.64 -23.52
CA SER A 294 5.18 6.21 -23.85
C SER A 294 5.84 6.04 -25.22
N GLY A 295 6.85 5.16 -25.28
CA GLY A 295 7.62 4.86 -26.50
C GLY A 295 8.52 5.99 -27.01
N CYS A 296 8.73 7.07 -26.24
CA CYS A 296 9.62 8.14 -26.67
C CYS A 296 11.10 7.74 -26.61
N HIS A 297 11.90 8.38 -27.46
CA HIS A 297 13.32 8.15 -27.68
C HIS A 297 14.16 9.23 -26.99
N PHE A 298 14.98 8.82 -26.03
CA PHE A 298 15.89 9.63 -25.22
C PHE A 298 17.29 8.99 -25.19
N GLU A 299 17.69 8.28 -26.24
CA GLU A 299 19.00 7.64 -26.33
C GLU A 299 20.11 8.70 -26.31
N HIS A 300 21.13 8.47 -25.49
CA HIS A 300 22.38 9.25 -25.44
C HIS A 300 22.24 10.75 -25.12
N VAL A 301 21.05 11.26 -24.79
CA VAL A 301 20.85 12.67 -24.41
C VAL A 301 21.29 12.92 -22.97
N ASP A 302 21.65 14.18 -22.67
CA ASP A 302 21.90 14.63 -21.30
C ASP A 302 20.65 15.27 -20.70
N LEU A 303 19.97 14.53 -19.83
CA LEU A 303 18.78 14.97 -19.09
C LEU A 303 19.09 15.21 -17.61
N SER A 304 20.35 15.54 -17.29
CA SER A 304 20.75 15.74 -15.90
C SER A 304 19.92 16.85 -15.25
N GLY A 305 19.29 16.56 -14.12
CA GLY A 305 18.42 17.49 -13.41
C GLY A 305 17.04 17.72 -14.04
N ALA A 306 16.70 17.06 -15.14
CA ALA A 306 15.37 17.16 -15.74
C ALA A 306 14.29 16.61 -14.80
N ARG A 307 13.05 17.09 -14.96
CA ARG A 307 11.90 16.69 -14.14
C ARG A 307 10.86 15.98 -14.99
N LEU A 308 10.74 14.69 -14.75
CA LEU A 308 9.80 13.77 -15.38
C LEU A 308 8.97 13.08 -14.29
N ILE A 309 8.29 13.87 -13.47
CA ILE A 309 7.45 13.38 -12.36
C ILE A 309 6.07 13.02 -12.89
N ASN A 310 5.47 11.95 -12.38
CA ASN A 310 4.13 11.50 -12.79
C ASN A 310 4.02 11.40 -14.32
N CYS A 311 5.04 10.81 -14.96
CA CYS A 311 5.06 10.60 -16.40
C CYS A 311 4.71 9.15 -16.71
N LYS A 312 3.99 8.93 -17.81
CA LYS A 312 3.88 7.60 -18.41
C LYS A 312 5.01 7.47 -19.43
N LEU A 313 6.01 6.65 -19.09
CA LEU A 313 7.23 6.39 -19.85
C LEU A 313 7.31 4.91 -20.24
N THR A 314 6.17 4.26 -20.37
CA THR A 314 6.08 2.85 -20.73
C THR A 314 6.82 2.62 -22.06
N ALA A 315 7.75 1.67 -22.07
CA ALA A 315 8.59 1.33 -23.22
C ALA A 315 9.40 2.51 -23.83
N ALA A 316 9.63 3.59 -23.09
CA ALA A 316 10.55 4.66 -23.53
C ALA A 316 12.01 4.15 -23.54
N ASP A 317 12.82 4.66 -24.46
CA ASP A 317 14.23 4.30 -24.58
C ASP A 317 15.13 5.41 -24.05
N PHE A 318 15.89 5.11 -23.01
CA PHE A 318 16.88 5.97 -22.37
C PHE A 318 18.31 5.43 -22.53
N THR A 319 18.56 4.53 -23.48
CA THR A 319 19.86 3.85 -23.62
C THR A 319 21.02 4.84 -23.65
N GLY A 320 21.94 4.68 -22.69
CA GLY A 320 23.12 5.53 -22.58
C GLY A 320 22.86 7.00 -22.24
N ALA A 321 21.63 7.37 -21.84
CA ALA A 321 21.30 8.71 -21.41
C ALA A 321 22.00 9.08 -20.09
N LYS A 322 22.33 10.36 -19.92
CA LYS A 322 22.77 10.89 -18.63
C LYS A 322 21.56 11.40 -17.86
N LEU A 323 21.30 10.79 -16.72
CA LEU A 323 20.10 10.96 -15.91
C LEU A 323 20.47 11.36 -14.47
N ARG A 324 21.60 12.06 -14.29
CA ARG A 324 22.07 12.46 -12.96
C ARG A 324 21.11 13.48 -12.38
N LEU A 325 20.72 13.34 -11.11
CA LEU A 325 19.76 14.26 -10.47
C LEU A 325 18.40 14.37 -11.17
N VAL A 326 18.07 13.47 -12.10
CA VAL A 326 16.74 13.45 -12.72
C VAL A 326 15.69 13.10 -11.67
N ASP A 327 14.49 13.65 -11.81
CA ASP A 327 13.35 13.31 -10.97
C ASP A 327 12.30 12.53 -11.77
N PHE A 328 12.23 11.22 -11.51
CA PHE A 328 11.24 10.26 -12.01
C PHE A 328 10.21 9.89 -10.96
N SER A 329 10.05 10.69 -9.88
CA SER A 329 9.10 10.36 -8.82
C SER A 329 7.71 10.09 -9.40
N LEU A 330 7.07 9.02 -8.92
CA LEU A 330 5.71 8.62 -9.35
C LEU A 330 5.60 8.25 -10.85
N SER A 331 6.68 8.11 -11.60
CA SER A 331 6.60 7.82 -13.02
C SER A 331 6.50 6.31 -13.31
N ASN A 332 5.81 5.98 -14.39
CA ASN A 332 5.68 4.61 -14.89
C ASN A 332 6.71 4.39 -16.01
N LEU A 333 7.79 3.68 -15.70
CA LEU A 333 8.86 3.22 -16.59
C LEU A 333 8.71 1.72 -16.93
N GLU A 334 7.50 1.16 -16.89
CA GLU A 334 7.25 -0.24 -17.25
C GLU A 334 7.83 -0.55 -18.62
N ARG A 335 8.65 -1.61 -18.71
CA ARG A 335 9.33 -2.05 -19.94
C ARG A 335 10.23 -0.99 -20.58
N ALA A 336 10.56 0.10 -19.89
CA ALA A 336 11.50 1.09 -20.40
C ALA A 336 12.92 0.50 -20.51
N ASN A 337 13.69 1.02 -21.46
CA ASN A 337 15.07 0.64 -21.67
C ASN A 337 15.99 1.70 -21.05
N LEU A 338 16.61 1.39 -19.90
CA LEU A 338 17.55 2.27 -19.19
C LEU A 338 18.98 1.73 -19.21
N GLN A 339 19.33 0.92 -20.22
CA GLN A 339 20.66 0.33 -20.31
C GLN A 339 21.75 1.40 -20.35
N LYS A 340 22.84 1.15 -19.61
CA LYS A 340 24.04 2.01 -19.59
C LYS A 340 23.76 3.47 -19.20
N THR A 341 22.66 3.74 -18.50
CA THR A 341 22.33 5.09 -18.03
C THR A 341 23.17 5.52 -16.83
N ASP A 342 23.39 6.82 -16.69
CA ASP A 342 23.98 7.41 -15.49
C ASP A 342 22.88 8.00 -14.60
N LEU A 343 22.41 7.24 -13.61
CA LEU A 343 21.33 7.56 -12.67
C LEU A 343 21.86 7.99 -11.28
N ARG A 344 23.12 8.43 -11.20
CA ARG A 344 23.70 8.86 -9.93
C ARG A 344 22.94 10.06 -9.36
N ALA A 345 22.58 9.99 -8.08
CA ALA A 345 21.75 10.97 -7.40
C ALA A 345 20.36 11.21 -8.03
N ALA A 346 19.88 10.31 -8.90
CA ALA A 346 18.52 10.37 -9.43
C ALA A 346 17.48 10.10 -8.34
N ILE A 347 16.28 10.65 -8.51
CA ILE A 347 15.11 10.42 -7.65
C ILE A 347 14.13 9.55 -8.44
N LEU A 348 13.96 8.31 -8.00
CA LEU A 348 13.06 7.30 -8.53
C LEU A 348 12.04 6.84 -7.45
N LYS A 349 11.64 7.75 -6.56
CA LYS A 349 10.73 7.44 -5.47
C LYS A 349 9.36 7.04 -6.02
N ARG A 350 8.82 5.89 -5.58
CA ARG A 350 7.53 5.33 -6.05
C ARG A 350 7.47 5.15 -7.57
N VAL A 351 8.60 4.87 -8.21
CA VAL A 351 8.63 4.57 -9.64
C VAL A 351 8.03 3.18 -9.89
N PHE A 352 7.32 3.02 -11.00
CA PHE A 352 6.90 1.70 -11.47
C PHE A 352 7.79 1.27 -12.63
N CYS A 353 8.70 0.32 -12.41
CA CYS A 353 9.73 -0.12 -13.33
C CYS A 353 9.60 -1.60 -13.71
N ARG A 354 8.41 -2.20 -13.57
CA ARG A 354 8.20 -3.62 -13.87
C ARG A 354 8.70 -3.97 -15.28
N ASN A 355 9.44 -5.07 -15.43
CA ASN A 355 10.05 -5.51 -16.69
C ASN A 355 11.00 -4.49 -17.35
N ALA A 356 11.45 -3.45 -16.64
CA ALA A 356 12.41 -2.49 -17.18
C ALA A 356 13.82 -3.10 -17.30
N ASN A 357 14.56 -2.65 -18.30
CA ASN A 357 15.91 -3.13 -18.59
C ASN A 357 16.93 -2.09 -18.13
N LEU A 358 17.58 -2.30 -17.00
CA LEU A 358 18.54 -1.37 -16.40
C LEU A 358 19.98 -1.84 -16.55
N LYS A 359 20.27 -2.85 -17.39
CA LYS A 359 21.62 -3.45 -17.47
C LYS A 359 22.72 -2.40 -17.59
N ASN A 360 23.76 -2.55 -16.77
CA ASN A 360 24.92 -1.67 -16.73
C ASN A 360 24.60 -0.20 -16.34
N ALA A 361 23.44 0.08 -15.74
CA ALA A 361 23.13 1.41 -15.24
C ALA A 361 23.93 1.73 -13.96
N ASN A 362 24.18 3.02 -13.73
CA ASN A 362 24.97 3.51 -12.61
C ASN A 362 24.13 4.34 -11.64
N PHE A 363 23.89 3.83 -10.44
CA PHE A 363 23.17 4.47 -9.34
C PHE A 363 24.09 4.86 -8.17
N ALA A 364 25.40 4.69 -8.33
CA ALA A 364 26.35 4.88 -7.23
C ALA A 364 26.18 6.24 -6.55
N GLN A 365 26.30 6.24 -5.23
CA GLN A 365 26.38 7.47 -4.46
C GLN A 365 27.50 8.37 -5.01
N VAL A 366 27.21 9.66 -5.12
CA VAL A 366 28.22 10.65 -5.49
C VAL A 366 28.82 11.21 -4.21
N GLY A 367 30.12 10.95 -4.01
CA GLY A 367 30.89 11.60 -2.96
C GLY A 367 31.11 13.08 -3.30
N ALA A 368 30.83 13.97 -2.36
CA ALA A 368 31.26 15.36 -2.45
C ALA A 368 32.74 15.45 -2.07
N GLN A 369 33.52 16.31 -2.74
CA GLN A 369 34.97 16.45 -2.50
C GLN A 369 35.33 17.15 -1.16
N SER A 370 34.43 17.15 -0.16
CA SER A 370 34.59 17.82 1.13
C SER A 370 34.28 16.87 2.29
N SER A 371 35.05 16.98 3.37
CA SER A 371 35.00 16.14 4.58
C SER A 371 33.74 16.33 5.44
N SER A 372 32.84 17.26 5.10
CA SER A 372 31.63 17.58 5.87
C SER A 372 30.31 17.22 5.18
N ASP A 373 30.33 16.76 3.94
CA ASP A 373 29.12 16.68 3.12
C ASP A 373 28.63 15.24 2.93
N ARG A 374 27.31 15.06 3.13
CA ARG A 374 26.62 13.78 3.00
C ARG A 374 26.74 13.28 1.54
N ASN A 375 27.13 12.02 1.36
CA ASN A 375 27.03 11.34 0.08
C ASN A 375 25.61 11.46 -0.47
N ILE A 376 25.47 11.82 -1.75
CA ILE A 376 24.17 11.91 -2.41
C ILE A 376 23.92 10.59 -3.14
N ALA A 377 23.06 9.77 -2.56
CA ALA A 377 22.63 8.51 -3.12
C ALA A 377 21.49 8.69 -4.13
N ALA A 378 21.38 7.78 -5.10
CA ALA A 378 20.12 7.63 -5.84
C ALA A 378 19.01 7.18 -4.87
N ASN A 379 17.83 7.78 -4.98
CA ASN A 379 16.68 7.47 -4.14
C ASN A 379 15.65 6.66 -4.90
N LEU A 380 15.57 5.35 -4.64
CA LEU A 380 14.65 4.41 -5.27
C LEU A 380 13.51 3.99 -4.33
N GLN A 381 13.31 4.68 -3.19
CA GLN A 381 12.37 4.27 -2.15
C GLN A 381 10.98 3.99 -2.70
N TYR A 382 10.35 2.91 -2.23
CA TYR A 382 9.02 2.44 -2.68
C TYR A 382 8.94 2.11 -4.19
N GLY A 383 10.07 1.96 -4.88
CA GLY A 383 10.10 1.57 -6.28
C GLY A 383 9.62 0.13 -6.48
N ARG A 384 8.88 -0.09 -7.56
CA ARG A 384 8.35 -1.40 -7.96
C ARG A 384 9.15 -1.92 -9.15
N PHE A 385 10.08 -2.84 -8.90
CA PHE A 385 11.08 -3.34 -9.86
C PHE A 385 10.88 -4.82 -10.20
N GLN A 386 9.64 -5.32 -10.10
CA GLN A 386 9.39 -6.73 -10.36
C GLN A 386 9.81 -7.09 -11.79
N GLU A 387 10.51 -8.22 -11.94
CA GLU A 387 11.03 -8.70 -13.23
C GLU A 387 11.97 -7.71 -13.97
N SER A 388 12.49 -6.68 -13.28
CA SER A 388 13.46 -5.76 -13.88
C SER A 388 14.85 -6.39 -13.95
N ASP A 389 15.67 -5.92 -14.89
CA ASP A 389 17.04 -6.42 -15.08
C ASP A 389 18.08 -5.40 -14.62
N PHE A 390 18.70 -5.64 -13.47
CA PHE A 390 19.81 -4.87 -12.89
C PHE A 390 21.18 -5.53 -13.13
N SER A 391 21.32 -6.40 -14.13
CA SER A 391 22.60 -7.08 -14.37
C SER A 391 23.72 -6.07 -14.60
N ASN A 392 24.85 -6.27 -13.92
CA ASN A 392 26.03 -5.39 -13.94
C ASN A 392 25.77 -3.93 -13.51
N CYS A 393 24.68 -3.65 -12.78
CA CYS A 393 24.43 -2.32 -12.24
C CYS A 393 25.36 -1.98 -11.08
N ASN A 394 25.73 -0.70 -10.98
CA ASN A 394 26.38 -0.17 -9.79
C ASN A 394 25.34 0.51 -8.88
N LEU A 395 24.97 -0.12 -7.78
CA LEU A 395 23.98 0.34 -6.80
C LEU A 395 24.63 0.76 -5.46
N THR A 396 25.95 1.01 -5.46
CA THR A 396 26.69 1.34 -4.24
C THR A 396 26.06 2.52 -3.50
N GLY A 397 25.62 2.31 -2.26
CA GLY A 397 25.00 3.35 -1.44
C GLY A 397 23.58 3.78 -1.83
N ALA A 398 22.96 3.15 -2.83
CA ALA A 398 21.63 3.52 -3.29
C ALA A 398 20.56 3.23 -2.21
N ASN A 399 19.54 4.09 -2.11
CA ASN A 399 18.45 3.88 -1.17
C ASN A 399 17.30 3.13 -1.84
N MET A 400 17.16 1.84 -1.50
CA MET A 400 16.15 0.92 -2.02
C MET A 400 15.15 0.48 -0.92
N THR A 401 15.00 1.28 0.14
CA THR A 401 14.05 1.03 1.24
C THR A 401 12.64 0.79 0.67
N ARG A 402 11.98 -0.29 1.12
CA ARG A 402 10.62 -0.67 0.73
C ARG A 402 10.41 -0.88 -0.78
N CYS A 403 11.47 -1.25 -1.52
CA CYS A 403 11.30 -1.65 -2.92
C CYS A 403 10.66 -3.03 -3.03
N ASN A 404 9.86 -3.24 -4.07
CA ASN A 404 9.48 -4.58 -4.49
C ASN A 404 10.48 -5.06 -5.56
N LEU A 405 11.25 -6.10 -5.23
CA LEU A 405 12.34 -6.68 -6.01
C LEU A 405 12.05 -8.14 -6.43
N THR A 406 10.79 -8.57 -6.37
CA THR A 406 10.39 -9.93 -6.74
C THR A 406 10.69 -10.20 -8.22
N GLY A 407 11.47 -11.24 -8.51
CA GLY A 407 11.89 -11.58 -9.87
C GLY A 407 12.96 -10.66 -10.48
N THR A 408 13.48 -9.69 -9.71
CA THR A 408 14.54 -8.80 -10.21
C THR A 408 15.86 -9.55 -10.39
N ILE A 409 16.56 -9.29 -11.50
CA ILE A 409 17.86 -9.91 -11.80
C ILE A 409 18.99 -8.98 -11.35
N PHE A 410 19.91 -9.46 -10.51
CA PHE A 410 21.06 -8.72 -9.98
C PHE A 410 22.41 -9.34 -10.37
N THR A 411 22.44 -10.20 -11.39
CA THR A 411 23.67 -10.89 -11.81
C THR A 411 24.80 -9.89 -12.12
N GLY A 412 25.91 -9.98 -11.39
CA GLY A 412 27.07 -9.10 -11.55
C GLY A 412 26.86 -7.66 -11.05
N ALA A 413 25.76 -7.37 -10.37
CA ALA A 413 25.54 -6.06 -9.75
C ALA A 413 26.44 -5.85 -8.52
N ASN A 414 26.58 -4.58 -8.09
CA ASN A 414 27.25 -4.21 -6.86
C ASN A 414 26.28 -3.41 -5.96
N LEU A 415 25.89 -3.99 -4.84
CA LEU A 415 24.97 -3.40 -3.84
C LEU A 415 25.68 -2.99 -2.54
N ALA A 416 27.00 -2.83 -2.54
CA ALA A 416 27.73 -2.44 -1.34
C ALA A 416 27.16 -1.15 -0.71
N GLY A 417 26.71 -1.25 0.55
CA GLY A 417 26.14 -0.13 1.30
C GLY A 417 24.78 0.37 0.81
N ALA A 418 24.12 -0.33 -0.13
CA ALA A 418 22.74 -0.03 -0.48
C ALA A 418 21.81 -0.27 0.71
N GLN A 419 20.79 0.58 0.87
CA GLN A 419 19.79 0.46 1.95
C GLN A 419 18.60 -0.34 1.44
N LEU A 420 18.26 -1.46 2.08
CA LEU A 420 17.24 -2.41 1.62
C LEU A 420 16.13 -2.62 2.65
N LEU A 421 16.05 -1.76 3.67
CA LEU A 421 15.08 -1.84 4.76
C LEU A 421 13.63 -2.07 4.28
N ASN A 422 13.05 -3.18 4.70
CA ASN A 422 11.70 -3.64 4.34
C ASN A 422 11.48 -3.80 2.82
N ALA A 423 12.53 -3.99 2.01
CA ALA A 423 12.37 -4.43 0.64
C ALA A 423 11.77 -5.85 0.61
N ILE A 424 11.10 -6.19 -0.48
CA ILE A 424 10.52 -7.53 -0.70
C ILE A 424 11.25 -8.17 -1.88
N ALA A 425 11.65 -9.44 -1.76
CA ALA A 425 12.32 -10.17 -2.84
C ALA A 425 11.92 -11.66 -2.84
N CYS A 426 12.04 -12.34 -3.98
CA CYS A 426 12.03 -13.81 -4.04
C CYS A 426 13.41 -14.38 -3.66
N GLU A 427 13.47 -15.68 -3.36
CA GLU A 427 14.71 -16.38 -2.98
C GLU A 427 15.87 -16.18 -3.98
N ASP A 428 15.57 -16.22 -5.29
CA ASP A 428 16.59 -16.04 -6.33
C ASP A 428 17.18 -14.62 -6.32
N ALA A 429 16.32 -13.60 -6.17
CA ALA A 429 16.77 -12.21 -6.07
C ALA A 429 17.51 -11.96 -4.75
N TYR A 430 17.03 -12.54 -3.64
CA TYR A 430 17.66 -12.48 -2.33
C TYR A 430 19.11 -12.99 -2.38
N THR A 431 19.32 -14.17 -2.96
CA THR A 431 20.65 -14.79 -3.10
C THR A 431 21.57 -13.94 -3.96
N GLN A 432 21.07 -13.36 -5.06
CA GLN A 432 21.85 -12.47 -5.91
C GLN A 432 22.21 -11.16 -5.22
N ILE A 433 21.32 -10.60 -4.39
CA ILE A 433 21.58 -9.40 -3.60
C ILE A 433 22.68 -9.66 -2.56
N GLU A 434 22.64 -10.80 -1.88
CA GLU A 434 23.69 -11.21 -0.93
C GLU A 434 25.05 -11.31 -1.63
N ALA A 435 25.09 -12.02 -2.77
CA ALA A 435 26.31 -12.17 -3.57
C ALA A 435 26.86 -10.82 -4.09
N ALA A 436 25.99 -9.84 -4.31
CA ALA A 436 26.35 -8.49 -4.72
C ALA A 436 26.77 -7.55 -3.57
N GLY A 437 26.82 -8.04 -2.32
CA GLY A 437 27.24 -7.27 -1.15
C GLY A 437 26.15 -6.42 -0.49
N GLY A 438 24.87 -6.72 -0.77
CA GLY A 438 23.73 -6.09 -0.11
C GLY A 438 23.46 -6.63 1.29
N VAL A 439 22.83 -5.83 2.16
CA VAL A 439 22.46 -6.23 3.52
C VAL A 439 21.10 -6.92 3.50
N VAL A 440 21.10 -8.25 3.44
CA VAL A 440 19.87 -9.04 3.24
C VAL A 440 19.00 -9.23 4.49
N SER A 441 19.52 -8.97 5.69
CA SER A 441 18.72 -8.99 6.94
C SER A 441 17.60 -7.95 6.96
N GLU A 442 17.62 -7.02 6.02
CA GLU A 442 16.65 -5.95 5.85
C GLU A 442 15.48 -6.34 4.94
N ILE A 443 15.55 -7.50 4.26
CA ILE A 443 14.63 -7.92 3.20
C ILE A 443 13.58 -8.90 3.75
N ARG A 444 12.32 -8.71 3.37
CA ARG A 444 11.23 -9.67 3.57
C ARG A 444 11.15 -10.58 2.35
N LEU A 445 11.08 -11.89 2.55
CA LEU A 445 10.84 -12.82 1.45
C LEU A 445 9.37 -12.74 1.01
N ALA A 446 9.13 -12.75 -0.30
CA ALA A 446 7.79 -12.86 -0.84
C ALA A 446 7.25 -14.29 -0.62
N ASP A 447 6.04 -14.39 -0.05
CA ASP A 447 5.31 -15.65 0.18
C ASP A 447 4.78 -16.28 -1.12
#